data_AF-A0A6J5CG24-F1
#
_entry.id   AF-A0A6J5CG24-F1
#
_cell.length_a   1.000
_cell.length_b   1.000
_cell.length_c   1.000
_cell.angle_alpha   90.00
_cell.angle_beta   90.00
_cell.angle_gamma   90.00
#
_symmetry.space_group_name_H-M   'P 1'
#
loop_
_entity.id
_entity.type
_entity.pdbx_description
1 polymer ?
#
loop_
_entity_poly.entity_id
_entity_poly.type
_entity_poly.pdbx_seq_one_letter_code
_entity_poly.pdbx_strand_id
1 'polypeptide(L)'
;MYGGRWNPKGVAIVYTAQTQSLALLEMLVQDSPLRASYVMIPARFPEKIVERIDSASLPRDWRDISARAELQQIGSAWERKRTSAVLAVPSAVVPAESNYLLNPSHPDFALVVVGARDEWLTDPRLLRRAAAKGS
;
A
#
# COMPACT_ATOMS: atom_id res chain seq x y z
N MET A 1 16.11 -0.84 3.82
CA MET A 1 14.72 -0.98 3.32
C MET A 1 14.09 -2.19 4.00
N TYR A 2 12.91 -2.04 4.58
CA TYR A 2 12.13 -3.13 5.20
C TYR A 2 11.23 -3.76 4.12
N GLY A 3 10.96 -5.07 4.22
CA GLY A 3 10.04 -5.75 3.28
C GLY A 3 8.58 -5.60 3.71
N GLY A 4 7.66 -5.46 2.76
CA GLY A 4 6.22 -5.35 2.97
C GLY A 4 5.46 -6.65 2.72
N ARG A 5 4.16 -6.53 2.44
CA ARG A 5 3.28 -7.66 2.05
C ARG A 5 3.57 -8.15 0.62
N TRP A 6 3.95 -7.25 -0.28
CA TRP A 6 4.14 -7.51 -1.70
C TRP A 6 5.61 -7.44 -2.15
N ASN A 7 6.54 -7.10 -1.25
CA ASN A 7 7.97 -7.11 -1.55
C ASN A 7 8.80 -7.69 -0.40
N PRO A 8 9.82 -8.51 -0.68
CA PRO A 8 10.82 -8.89 0.29
C PRO A 8 11.75 -7.72 0.57
N LYS A 9 12.60 -7.88 1.58
CA LYS A 9 13.66 -6.91 1.89
C LYS A 9 14.59 -6.76 0.68
N GLY A 10 14.86 -5.52 0.27
CA GLY A 10 15.78 -5.21 -0.84
C GLY A 10 15.11 -4.92 -2.18
N VAL A 11 13.81 -5.21 -2.32
CA VAL A 11 13.02 -4.81 -3.50
C VAL A 11 12.32 -3.49 -3.19
N ALA A 12 12.57 -2.45 -4.00
CA ALA A 12 12.04 -1.11 -3.77
C ALA A 12 10.64 -0.95 -4.37
N ILE A 13 9.62 -0.88 -3.50
CA ILE A 13 8.23 -0.60 -3.88
C ILE A 13 7.69 0.49 -2.96
N VAL A 14 7.00 1.48 -3.53
CA VAL A 14 6.26 2.49 -2.77
C VAL A 14 4.82 2.04 -2.61
N TYR A 15 4.32 2.09 -1.38
CA TYR A 15 2.93 1.74 -1.04
C TYR A 15 2.08 2.98 -0.97
N THR A 16 0.94 2.97 -1.65
CA THR A 16 -0.09 4.00 -1.58
C THR A 16 -1.47 3.35 -1.52
N ALA A 17 -2.47 4.10 -1.07
CA ALA A 17 -3.85 3.65 -0.99
C ALA A 17 -4.74 4.44 -1.95
N GLN A 18 -5.81 3.83 -2.44
CA GLN A 18 -6.78 4.48 -3.33
C GLN A 18 -7.45 5.71 -2.70
N THR A 19 -7.68 5.65 -1.38
CA THR A 19 -8.37 6.70 -0.64
C THR A 19 -7.58 7.11 0.61
N GLN A 20 -7.80 8.35 1.06
CA GLN A 20 -7.25 8.85 2.32
C GLN A 20 -7.72 8.03 3.53
N SER A 21 -8.99 7.61 3.54
CA SER A 21 -9.55 6.74 4.57
C SER A 21 -8.85 5.38 4.60
N LEU A 22 -8.59 4.77 3.45
CA LEU A 22 -7.88 3.50 3.40
C LEU A 22 -6.43 3.62 3.86
N ALA A 23 -5.73 4.69 3.46
CA ALA A 23 -4.39 4.97 3.96
C ALA A 23 -4.35 4.95 5.49
N LEU A 24 -5.30 5.65 6.13
CA LEU A 24 -5.41 5.68 7.59
C LEU A 24 -5.71 4.30 8.20
N LEU A 25 -6.58 3.51 7.59
CA LEU A 25 -6.89 2.16 8.04
C LEU A 25 -5.67 1.24 7.96
N GLU A 26 -4.88 1.34 6.89
CA GLU A 26 -3.62 0.61 6.75
C GLU A 26 -2.61 1.04 7.83
N MET A 27 -2.50 2.34 8.12
CA MET A 27 -1.64 2.83 9.21
C MET A 27 -2.09 2.32 10.58
N LEU A 28 -3.40 2.31 10.85
CA LEU A 28 -3.97 1.80 12.12
C LEU A 28 -3.66 0.31 12.35
N VAL A 29 -3.60 -0.47 11.27
CA VAL A 29 -3.29 -1.91 11.35
C VAL A 29 -1.79 -2.15 11.48
N GLN A 30 -0.95 -1.33 10.82
CA GLN A 30 0.50 -1.52 10.78
C GLN A 30 1.25 -0.87 11.95
N ASP A 31 0.79 0.29 12.41
CA ASP A 31 1.44 1.15 13.40
C ASP A 31 0.54 1.18 14.65
N SER A 32 0.82 0.32 15.63
CA SER A 32 0.15 0.32 16.93
C SER A 32 1.16 0.50 18.07
N PRO A 33 1.11 1.61 18.84
CA PRO A 33 0.18 2.73 18.70
C PRO A 33 0.53 3.64 17.52
N LEU A 34 -0.49 4.28 16.94
CA LEU A 34 -0.32 5.32 15.91
C LEU A 34 0.55 6.46 16.46
N ARG A 35 1.45 6.96 15.62
CA ARG A 35 2.28 8.14 15.90
C ARG A 35 1.42 9.40 15.84
N ALA A 36 1.79 10.41 16.63
CA ALA A 36 1.01 11.64 16.76
C ALA A 36 1.02 12.54 15.50
N SER A 37 1.90 12.29 14.53
CA SER A 37 2.00 13.09 13.30
C SER A 37 2.15 12.19 12.08
N TYR A 38 1.17 12.27 11.18
CA TYR A 38 1.23 11.69 9.84
C TYR A 38 1.04 12.80 8.82
N VAL A 39 1.68 12.62 7.67
CA VAL A 39 1.51 13.53 6.52
C VAL A 39 0.84 12.76 5.40
N MET A 40 -0.03 13.44 4.67
CA MET A 40 -0.62 12.92 3.45
C MET A 40 0.14 13.48 2.25
N ILE A 41 0.49 12.61 1.31
CA ILE A 41 1.10 13.00 0.04
C ILE A 41 0.24 12.40 -1.07
N PRO A 42 -0.55 13.20 -1.79
CA PRO A 42 -1.35 12.69 -2.88
C PRO A 42 -0.47 12.33 -4.07
N ALA A 43 -0.76 11.22 -4.73
CA ALA A 43 -0.13 10.82 -5.98
C ALA A 43 -1.20 10.68 -7.06
N ARG A 44 -0.94 11.21 -8.25
CA ARG A 44 -1.81 11.10 -9.43
C ARG A 44 -1.03 10.45 -10.56
N PHE A 45 -1.66 9.57 -11.31
CA PHE A 45 -1.07 8.89 -12.45
C PHE A 45 -2.15 8.54 -13.47
N PRO A 46 -1.81 8.42 -14.77
CA PRO A 46 -2.76 8.02 -15.79
C PRO A 46 -3.09 6.53 -15.68
N GLU A 47 -4.33 6.16 -15.98
CA GLU A 47 -4.81 4.77 -15.93
C GLU A 47 -3.98 3.80 -16.79
N LYS A 48 -3.42 4.26 -17.91
CA LYS A 48 -2.64 3.45 -18.86
C LYS A 48 -1.37 2.81 -18.28
N ILE A 49 -0.86 3.28 -17.14
CA ILE A 49 0.34 2.73 -16.49
C ILE A 49 0.01 1.79 -15.33
N VAL A 50 -1.28 1.46 -15.16
CA VAL A 50 -1.82 0.64 -14.07
C VAL A 50 -2.08 -0.77 -14.58
N GLU A 51 -1.42 -1.74 -13.97
CA GLU A 51 -1.81 -3.15 -14.03
C GLU A 51 -2.65 -3.48 -12.80
N ARG A 52 -3.65 -4.37 -12.93
CA ARG A 52 -4.51 -4.78 -11.81
C ARG A 52 -4.40 -6.27 -11.57
N ILE A 53 -4.22 -6.63 -10.30
CA ILE A 53 -4.35 -8.02 -9.86
C ILE A 53 -5.81 -8.29 -9.53
N ASP A 54 -6.35 -9.35 -10.13
CA ASP A 54 -7.62 -9.90 -9.69
C ASP A 54 -7.43 -10.64 -8.36
N SER A 55 -8.24 -10.31 -7.36
CA SER A 55 -8.26 -11.05 -6.09
C SER A 55 -8.52 -12.54 -6.26
N ALA A 56 -9.23 -12.95 -7.32
CA ALA A 56 -9.50 -14.35 -7.64
C ALA A 56 -8.25 -15.12 -8.10
N SER A 57 -7.20 -14.42 -8.57
CA SER A 57 -5.92 -15.03 -8.93
C SER A 57 -4.94 -15.13 -7.75
N LEU A 58 -5.33 -14.67 -6.56
CA LEU A 58 -4.52 -14.73 -5.35
C LEU A 58 -4.78 -16.03 -4.57
N PRO A 59 -3.85 -16.43 -3.68
CA PRO A 59 -4.07 -17.54 -2.76
C PRO A 59 -5.35 -17.33 -1.95
N ARG A 60 -6.05 -18.42 -1.61
CA ARG A 60 -7.32 -18.34 -0.88
C ARG A 60 -7.18 -17.59 0.46
N ASP A 61 -6.01 -17.68 1.09
CA ASP A 61 -5.64 -17.07 2.36
C ASP A 61 -4.75 -15.81 2.19
N TRP A 62 -4.81 -15.13 1.03
CA TRP A 62 -3.93 -13.98 0.71
C TRP A 62 -3.94 -12.85 1.77
N ARG A 63 -5.02 -12.74 2.55
CA ARG A 63 -5.12 -11.75 3.62
C ARG A 63 -4.26 -12.12 4.83
N ASP A 64 -4.04 -13.40 5.06
CA ASP A 64 -3.34 -13.93 6.22
C ASP A 64 -1.82 -13.84 6.06
N ILE A 65 -1.11 -14.01 7.18
CA ILE A 65 0.35 -13.92 7.19
C ILE A 65 1.03 -15.12 6.51
N SER A 66 0.34 -16.26 6.43
CA SER A 66 0.78 -17.48 5.74
C SER A 66 1.07 -17.23 4.26
N ALA A 67 0.23 -16.45 3.58
CA ALA A 67 0.38 -16.12 2.17
C ALA A 67 1.49 -15.09 1.88
N ARG A 68 2.14 -14.53 2.91
CA ARG A 68 3.11 -13.43 2.73
C ARG A 68 4.24 -13.78 1.77
N ALA A 69 4.77 -14.99 1.83
CA ALA A 69 5.87 -15.41 0.95
C ALA A 69 5.44 -15.42 -0.52
N GLU A 70 4.25 -15.92 -0.80
CA GLU A 70 3.70 -16.00 -2.16
C GLU A 70 3.36 -14.61 -2.72
N LEU A 71 2.74 -13.74 -1.91
CA LEU A 71 2.46 -12.35 -2.31
C LEU A 71 3.73 -11.55 -2.59
N GLN A 72 4.78 -11.76 -1.80
CA GLN A 72 6.08 -11.16 -2.04
C GLN A 72 6.70 -11.64 -3.36
N GLN A 73 6.51 -12.91 -3.73
CA GLN A 73 6.96 -13.41 -5.03
C GLN A 73 6.20 -12.75 -6.18
N ILE A 74 4.89 -12.58 -6.06
CA ILE A 74 4.05 -11.90 -7.06
C ILE A 74 4.54 -10.47 -7.27
N GLY A 75 4.66 -9.67 -6.21
CA GLY A 75 5.09 -8.28 -6.35
C GLY A 75 6.56 -8.14 -6.78
N SER A 76 7.44 -9.05 -6.37
CA SER A 76 8.84 -9.07 -6.86
C SER A 76 8.93 -9.44 -8.33
N ALA A 77 8.07 -10.35 -8.80
CA ALA A 77 8.02 -10.71 -10.21
C ALA A 77 7.52 -9.53 -11.05
N TRP A 78 6.49 -8.82 -10.60
CA TRP A 78 6.01 -7.60 -11.23
C TRP A 78 7.10 -6.51 -11.29
N GLU A 79 7.75 -6.20 -10.16
CA GLU A 79 8.79 -5.16 -10.09
C GLU A 79 9.96 -5.48 -11.04
N ARG A 80 10.44 -6.73 -11.03
CA ARG A 80 11.55 -7.19 -11.87
C ARG A 80 11.20 -7.19 -13.36
N LYS A 81 10.01 -7.67 -13.71
CA LYS A 81 9.56 -7.72 -15.11
C LYS A 81 9.25 -6.33 -15.67
N ARG A 82 8.99 -5.34 -14.80
CA ARG A 82 8.63 -3.97 -15.18
C ARG A 82 7.48 -3.97 -16.19
N THR A 83 6.43 -4.76 -15.91
CA THR A 83 5.25 -4.86 -16.79
C THR A 83 4.41 -3.59 -16.78
N SER A 84 4.46 -2.83 -15.69
CA SER A 84 3.79 -1.55 -15.50
C SER A 84 4.50 -0.73 -14.41
N ALA A 85 4.26 0.57 -14.37
CA ALA A 85 4.79 1.44 -13.31
C ALA A 85 3.96 1.38 -12.01
N VAL A 86 2.69 1.03 -12.13
CA VAL A 86 1.74 0.96 -11.03
C VAL A 86 1.01 -0.38 -11.03
N LEU A 87 0.95 -1.04 -9.88
CA LEU A 87 0.17 -2.25 -9.67
C LEU A 87 -0.94 -1.98 -8.66
N ALA A 88 -2.19 -2.09 -9.09
CA ALA A 88 -3.34 -2.10 -8.21
C ALA A 88 -3.51 -3.50 -7.59
N VAL A 89 -3.57 -3.55 -6.27
CA VAL A 89 -3.73 -4.77 -5.49
C VAL A 89 -4.87 -4.59 -4.49
N PRO A 90 -5.63 -5.64 -4.16
CA PRO A 90 -6.69 -5.51 -3.16
C PRO A 90 -6.11 -5.18 -1.79
N SER A 91 -6.78 -4.31 -1.02
CA SER A 91 -6.39 -4.07 0.38
C SER A 91 -6.79 -5.27 1.25
N ALA A 92 -5.85 -5.74 2.06
CA ALA A 92 -6.14 -6.78 3.05
C ALA A 92 -7.08 -6.27 4.17
N VAL A 93 -7.10 -4.95 4.40
CA VAL A 93 -7.94 -4.30 5.42
C VAL A 93 -9.36 -4.10 4.89
N VAL A 94 -9.50 -3.59 3.66
CA VAL A 94 -10.80 -3.36 3.00
C VAL A 94 -10.76 -3.97 1.59
N PRO A 95 -11.15 -5.25 1.42
CA PRO A 95 -10.99 -5.96 0.13
C PRO A 95 -11.74 -5.36 -1.07
N ALA A 96 -12.74 -4.52 -0.81
CA ALA A 96 -13.47 -3.79 -1.84
C ALA A 96 -12.69 -2.59 -2.41
N GLU A 97 -11.61 -2.17 -1.75
CA GLU A 97 -10.75 -1.06 -2.17
C GLU A 97 -9.35 -1.55 -2.57
N SER A 98 -8.65 -0.73 -3.36
CA SER A 98 -7.30 -1.04 -3.83
C SER A 98 -6.21 -0.25 -3.09
N ASN A 99 -5.07 -0.91 -2.88
CA ASN A 99 -3.79 -0.24 -2.71
C ASN A 99 -3.07 -0.18 -4.05
N TYR A 100 -2.22 0.82 -4.23
CA TYR A 100 -1.38 0.97 -5.42
C TYR A 100 0.08 0.87 -5.02
N LEU A 101 0.77 -0.10 -5.63
CA LEU A 101 2.20 -0.28 -5.53
C LEU A 101 2.86 0.47 -6.69
N LEU A 102 3.82 1.33 -6.40
CA LEU A 102 4.56 2.05 -7.43
C LEU A 102 5.97 1.48 -7.53
N ASN A 103 6.44 1.29 -8.76
CA ASN A 103 7.79 0.83 -9.08
C ASN A 103 8.67 2.02 -9.52
N PRO A 104 9.54 2.56 -8.65
CA PRO A 104 10.39 3.69 -8.99
C PRO A 104 11.42 3.38 -10.10
N SER A 105 11.71 2.11 -10.34
CA SER A 105 12.65 1.65 -11.36
C SER A 105 12.01 1.55 -12.76
N HIS A 106 10.69 1.72 -12.88
CA HIS A 106 9.99 1.65 -14.16
C HIS A 106 10.09 3.00 -14.91
N PRO A 107 10.38 3.03 -16.23
CA PRO A 107 10.48 4.29 -16.99
C PRO A 107 9.24 5.19 -16.87
N ASP A 108 8.05 4.59 -17.00
CA ASP A 108 6.77 5.32 -16.87
C ASP A 108 6.45 5.82 -15.45
N PHE A 109 7.28 5.52 -14.44
CA PHE A 109 7.14 6.14 -13.11
C PHE A 109 7.24 7.67 -13.18
N ALA A 110 7.91 8.21 -14.19
CA ALA A 110 7.95 9.65 -14.46
C ALA A 110 6.57 10.27 -14.74
N LEU A 111 5.54 9.45 -15.05
CA LEU A 111 4.16 9.90 -15.23
C LEU A 111 3.38 10.00 -13.90
N VAL A 112 3.99 9.60 -12.77
CA VAL A 112 3.41 9.78 -11.44
C VAL A 112 3.68 11.21 -10.96
N VAL A 113 2.62 11.96 -10.76
CA VAL A 113 2.65 13.33 -10.22
C VAL A 113 2.41 13.27 -8.71
N VAL A 114 3.46 13.55 -7.95
CA VAL A 114 3.40 13.66 -6.48
C VAL A 114 3.02 15.10 -6.11
N GLY A 115 1.94 15.27 -5.35
CA GLY A 115 1.47 16.57 -4.90
C GLY A 115 2.16 17.07 -3.64
N ALA A 116 1.72 18.24 -3.16
CA ALA A 116 2.24 18.83 -1.93
C ALA A 116 1.90 17.97 -0.70
N ARG A 117 2.79 18.01 0.29
CA ARG A 117 2.53 17.44 1.61
C ARG A 117 1.37 18.19 2.25
N ASP A 118 0.40 17.45 2.78
CA ASP A 118 -0.68 17.96 3.60
C ASP A 118 -0.47 17.46 5.03
N GLU A 119 -0.37 18.40 5.98
CA GLU A 119 -0.28 18.07 7.40
C GLU A 119 -1.64 17.58 7.85
N TRP A 120 -1.84 16.27 7.76
CA TRP A 120 -3.10 15.69 8.16
C TRP A 120 -3.16 15.58 9.68
N LEU A 121 -3.94 16.46 10.29
CA LEU A 121 -4.29 16.38 11.70
C LEU A 121 -5.28 15.21 11.90
N THR A 122 -4.73 14.02 12.18
CA THR A 122 -5.54 12.86 12.57
C THR A 122 -6.34 13.20 13.83
N ASP A 123 -7.67 12.98 13.79
CA ASP A 123 -8.53 13.24 14.95
C ASP A 123 -8.04 12.41 16.17
N PRO A 124 -7.65 13.04 17.29
CA PRO A 124 -7.12 12.34 18.46
C PRO A 124 -8.09 11.31 19.07
N ARG A 125 -9.39 11.35 18.75
CA ARG A 125 -10.37 10.34 19.17
C ARG A 125 -10.12 8.99 18.49
N LEU A 126 -9.58 8.97 17.26
CA LEU A 126 -9.21 7.74 16.58
C LEU A 126 -8.02 7.06 17.27
N LEU A 127 -7.01 7.87 17.64
CA LEU A 127 -5.83 7.41 18.39
C LEU A 127 -6.24 6.76 19.72
N ARG A 128 -7.11 7.44 20.47
CA ARG A 128 -7.60 6.96 21.79
C ARG A 128 -8.34 5.62 21.69
N ARG A 129 -9.17 5.41 20.67
CA ARG A 129 -9.92 4.15 20.49
C ARG A 129 -9.04 3.00 19.99
N ALA A 130 -8.01 3.28 19.19
CA ALA A 130 -7.05 2.27 18.76
C ALA A 130 -6.17 1.79 19.92
N ALA A 131 -5.71 2.71 20.78
CA ALA A 131 -4.88 2.38 21.94
C ALA A 131 -5.63 1.60 23.04
N ALA A 132 -6.93 1.86 23.22
CA ALA A 132 -7.74 1.24 24.26
C ALA A 132 -8.06 -0.26 24.05
N LYS A 133 -7.77 -0.83 22.87
CA LYS A 133 -7.96 -2.26 22.57
C LYS A 133 -6.74 -3.14 22.87
N GLY A 134 -5.67 -2.56 23.44
CA GLY A 134 -4.44 -3.26 23.82
C GLY A 134 -4.27 -3.48 25.32
N SER A 135 -5.31 -3.32 26.14
CA SER A 135 -5.32 -3.61 27.58
C SER A 135 -6.27 -4.75 27.93
#